data_AF-A0A5C7PNX4-F1
#
_entry.id   AF-A0A5C7PNX4-F1
#
_cell.length_a   1.000
_cell.length_b   1.000
_cell.length_c   1.000
_cell.angle_alpha   90.00
_cell.angle_beta   90.00
_cell.angle_gamma   90.00
#
_symmetry.space_group_name_H-M   'P 1'
#
loop_
_entity.id
_entity.type
_entity.pdbx_description
1 polymer ?
#
loop_
_entity_poly.entity_id
_entity_poly.type
_entity_poly.pdbx_seq_one_letter_code
_entity_poly.pdbx_strand_id
1 'polypeptide(L)'
;MAVSIAERTSNTPQQHWFSLASVYLHDQLRAVFDACEEELLQDGEQTVFCCELRRARRSFVDNYLNQLWLRCQNPTEVWVIGGSSAAPRARTLIYLTDADRAVRALYQDQAVRIGNLVAAWRQQTGIVNSVFDCPFAPHILTRLFFLLLPEIHLPLRVRCKLASKFIEDLPRFSMTLQDAVFSALQRRGVSDTALEPVAMPEWWEVLEKMRQPSATALALIAPPRSVERVSALAQQIAVAALDNDVATVQTLLASQRSTTLFSWLSERIADANGQTPPLGKEVLCLLAGPLLQAACEESFVDFAHPARKVLLEWSHWAPGWQDSVGIDGVVPEFCRELSTTLAKQLAQGATSLLQEWLQLQDYLQQLRYRVQQDMTTAVASTRLSLQVLEVRSEVEALIATRANSEFWPPVVIEILHDYWLSLLLSIHWREGTASDNWLSALAVVDDLLASVQPAQDRQARIRAMQHIPVLLQELRKGFDQLGCDRQTYSALLDRLQAVHLAVAKDEASSLTEKFIRWPAAAPKPAQGDPFEVGTWLRGEDGRVLAVEFSDRWCTALRDAHDASLECHSTAVLQAAFYEGNLEVLPVPAYLQLLAS
;
A
#
# COMPACT_ATOMS: atom_id res chain seq x y z
N MET A 1 26.93 18.18 -27.96
CA MET A 1 28.30 17.94 -27.43
C MET A 1 28.52 16.44 -27.21
N ALA A 2 28.47 15.62 -28.26
CA ALA A 2 28.41 14.15 -28.13
C ALA A 2 29.39 13.42 -29.08
N VAL A 3 30.57 14.00 -29.35
CA VAL A 3 31.52 13.44 -30.35
C VAL A 3 32.97 13.28 -29.85
N SER A 4 33.35 13.61 -28.60
CA SER A 4 34.78 13.59 -28.22
C SER A 4 35.18 12.75 -27.01
N ILE A 5 34.58 11.57 -26.80
CA ILE A 5 35.05 10.62 -25.77
C ILE A 5 35.07 9.18 -26.29
N ALA A 6 35.54 8.95 -27.52
CA ALA A 6 35.54 7.61 -28.13
C ALA A 6 36.92 7.00 -28.40
N GLU A 7 38.05 7.68 -28.16
CA GLU A 7 39.33 7.21 -28.72
C GLU A 7 40.41 6.72 -27.75
N ARG A 8 40.26 6.76 -26.42
CA ARG A 8 41.34 6.27 -25.54
C ARG A 8 40.86 5.66 -24.22
N THR A 9 40.26 4.49 -24.27
CA THR A 9 40.23 3.54 -23.14
C THR A 9 40.33 2.12 -23.69
N SER A 10 41.13 1.28 -23.05
CA SER A 10 41.20 -0.16 -23.31
C SER A 10 39.84 -0.79 -22.96
N ASN A 11 38.87 -0.66 -23.87
CA ASN A 11 37.53 -1.18 -23.65
C ASN A 11 37.59 -2.70 -23.68
N THR A 12 37.05 -3.34 -22.65
CA THR A 12 36.91 -4.80 -22.65
C THR A 12 36.05 -5.22 -23.84
N PRO A 13 36.20 -6.45 -24.37
CA PRO A 13 35.37 -6.94 -25.47
C PRO A 13 33.86 -6.76 -25.18
N GLN A 14 33.45 -6.96 -23.93
CA GLN A 14 32.07 -6.75 -23.46
C GLN A 14 31.63 -5.29 -23.59
N GLN A 15 32.47 -4.32 -23.18
CA GLN A 15 32.18 -2.88 -23.32
C GLN A 15 32.00 -2.48 -24.78
N HIS A 16 32.81 -3.06 -25.67
CA HIS A 16 32.71 -2.77 -27.09
C HIS A 16 31.39 -3.27 -27.69
N TRP A 17 31.03 -4.52 -27.41
CA TRP A 17 29.76 -5.09 -27.86
C TRP A 17 28.56 -4.30 -27.31
N PHE A 18 28.58 -3.97 -26.02
CA PHE A 18 27.55 -3.15 -25.42
C PHE A 18 27.45 -1.76 -26.07
N SER A 19 28.58 -1.10 -26.36
CA SER A 19 28.57 0.23 -27.00
C SER A 19 27.98 0.21 -28.42
N LEU A 20 28.18 -0.87 -29.17
CA LEU A 20 27.60 -1.03 -30.50
C LEU A 20 26.10 -1.30 -30.42
N ALA A 21 25.71 -2.22 -29.53
CA ALA A 21 24.33 -2.63 -29.36
C ALA A 21 23.48 -1.49 -28.75
N SER A 22 23.98 -0.80 -27.72
CA SER A 22 23.20 0.15 -26.93
C SER A 22 22.62 1.30 -27.74
N VAL A 23 23.37 1.83 -28.72
CA VAL A 23 22.88 2.88 -29.63
C VAL A 23 21.69 2.37 -30.45
N TYR A 24 21.81 1.17 -31.03
CA TYR A 24 20.76 0.58 -31.83
C TYR A 24 19.52 0.24 -30.98
N LEU A 25 19.75 -0.39 -29.83
CA LEU A 25 18.71 -0.78 -28.88
C LEU A 25 17.94 0.44 -28.35
N HIS A 26 18.64 1.55 -28.08
CA HIS A 26 18.02 2.79 -27.66
C HIS A 26 17.02 3.31 -28.70
N ASP A 27 17.45 3.40 -29.96
CA ASP A 27 16.60 3.89 -31.06
C ASP A 27 15.40 2.97 -31.32
N GLN A 28 15.59 1.64 -31.27
CA GLN A 28 14.49 0.70 -31.48
C GLN A 28 13.48 0.72 -30.33
N LEU A 29 13.94 0.69 -29.07
CA LEU A 29 13.03 0.76 -27.94
C LEU A 29 12.25 2.08 -27.95
N ARG A 30 12.88 3.18 -28.34
CA ARG A 30 12.17 4.45 -28.55
C ARG A 30 11.10 4.33 -29.63
N ALA A 31 11.40 3.72 -30.77
CA ALA A 31 10.43 3.51 -31.85
C ALA A 31 9.23 2.66 -31.42
N VAL A 32 9.44 1.63 -30.59
CA VAL A 32 8.36 0.80 -30.03
C VAL A 32 7.40 1.65 -29.17
N PHE A 33 7.93 2.56 -28.35
CA PHE A 33 7.12 3.49 -27.56
C PHE A 33 6.36 4.48 -28.45
N ASP A 34 7.01 5.00 -29.49
CA ASP A 34 6.41 5.96 -30.43
C ASP A 34 5.26 5.29 -31.20
N ALA A 35 5.45 4.06 -31.69
CA ALA A 35 4.42 3.28 -32.37
C ALA A 35 3.25 2.91 -31.43
N CYS A 36 3.54 2.57 -30.17
CA CYS A 36 2.51 2.33 -29.17
C CYS A 36 1.68 3.60 -28.90
N GLU A 37 2.33 4.75 -28.82
CA GLU A 37 1.67 6.05 -28.62
C GLU A 37 0.76 6.41 -29.81
N GLU A 38 1.25 6.26 -31.04
CA GLU A 38 0.46 6.49 -32.25
C GLU A 38 -0.80 5.63 -32.29
N GLU A 39 -0.69 4.34 -31.95
CA GLU A 39 -1.85 3.45 -31.94
C GLU A 39 -2.82 3.76 -30.79
N LEU A 40 -2.34 4.18 -29.62
CA LEU A 40 -3.23 4.63 -28.53
C LEU A 40 -4.04 5.87 -28.95
N LEU A 41 -3.41 6.81 -29.66
CA LEU A 41 -4.10 7.99 -30.17
C LEU A 41 -5.14 7.62 -31.25
N GLN A 42 -4.84 6.64 -32.11
CA GLN A 42 -5.79 6.13 -33.11
C GLN A 42 -7.00 5.44 -32.47
N ASP A 43 -6.79 4.72 -31.37
CA ASP A 43 -7.84 4.04 -30.59
C ASP A 43 -8.68 5.01 -29.75
N GLY A 44 -8.36 6.30 -29.73
CA GLY A 44 -9.08 7.31 -28.93
C GLY A 44 -8.82 7.21 -27.43
N GLU A 45 -7.68 6.64 -27.01
CA GLU A 45 -7.30 6.57 -25.61
C GLU A 45 -7.02 7.95 -25.00
N GLN A 46 -7.07 8.02 -23.67
CA GLN A 46 -6.87 9.29 -22.97
C GLN A 46 -5.47 9.86 -23.23
N THR A 47 -5.40 11.15 -23.56
CA THR A 47 -4.14 11.88 -23.81
C THR A 47 -3.19 11.83 -22.62
N VAL A 48 -3.72 11.67 -21.40
CA VAL A 48 -2.96 11.48 -20.15
C VAL A 48 -2.08 10.23 -20.23
N PHE A 49 -2.59 9.09 -20.73
CA PHE A 49 -1.80 7.86 -20.86
C PHE A 49 -0.66 8.02 -21.86
N CYS A 50 -0.89 8.73 -22.96
CA CYS A 50 0.16 9.05 -23.92
C CYS A 50 1.26 9.93 -23.28
N CYS A 51 0.89 10.90 -22.45
CA CYS A 51 1.86 11.75 -21.75
C CYS A 51 2.69 10.96 -20.73
N GLU A 52 2.06 10.09 -19.95
CA GLU A 52 2.73 9.22 -19.00
C GLU A 52 3.62 8.17 -19.68
N LEU A 53 3.20 7.63 -20.83
CA LEU A 53 4.03 6.74 -21.66
C LEU A 53 5.32 7.45 -22.14
N ARG A 54 5.21 8.70 -22.60
CA ARG A 54 6.39 9.52 -22.97
C ARG A 54 7.32 9.78 -21.77
N ARG A 55 6.76 10.01 -20.58
CA ARG A 55 7.52 10.21 -19.34
C ARG A 55 8.27 8.94 -18.93
N ALA A 56 7.61 7.79 -19.00
CA ALA A 56 8.17 6.49 -18.63
C ALA A 56 9.23 5.98 -19.63
N ARG A 57 9.17 6.39 -20.91
CA ARG A 57 10.07 5.90 -21.97
C ARG A 57 11.55 6.04 -21.61
N ARG A 58 11.98 7.21 -21.13
CA ARG A 58 13.40 7.45 -20.85
C ARG A 58 13.92 6.56 -19.73
N SER A 59 13.22 6.54 -18.59
CA SER A 59 13.62 5.72 -17.45
C SER A 59 13.59 4.23 -17.78
N PHE A 60 12.60 3.78 -18.55
CA PHE A 60 12.52 2.40 -19.01
C PHE A 60 13.71 2.01 -19.88
N VAL A 61 14.04 2.80 -20.91
CA VAL A 61 15.16 2.53 -21.82
C VAL A 61 16.49 2.58 -21.08
N ASP A 62 16.68 3.56 -20.20
CA ASP A 62 17.90 3.67 -19.38
C ASP A 62 18.06 2.44 -18.46
N ASN A 63 16.98 2.00 -17.80
CA ASN A 63 17.03 0.79 -16.96
C ASN A 63 17.29 -0.47 -17.79
N TYR A 64 16.63 -0.62 -18.93
CA TYR A 64 16.83 -1.74 -19.85
C TYR A 64 18.29 -1.87 -20.28
N LEU A 65 18.91 -0.77 -20.72
CA LEU A 65 20.31 -0.76 -21.12
C LEU A 65 21.26 -1.02 -19.95
N ASN A 66 20.96 -0.49 -18.76
CA ASN A 66 21.75 -0.77 -17.56
C ASN A 66 21.70 -2.27 -17.17
N GLN A 67 20.53 -2.90 -17.22
CA GLN A 67 20.39 -4.33 -16.94
C GLN A 67 21.11 -5.19 -18.00
N LEU A 68 21.03 -4.78 -19.27
CA LEU A 68 21.77 -5.44 -20.34
C LEU A 68 23.29 -5.30 -20.17
N TRP A 69 23.77 -4.15 -19.71
CA TRP A 69 25.19 -3.93 -19.40
C TRP A 69 25.68 -4.87 -18.30
N LEU A 70 24.92 -4.99 -17.20
CA LEU A 70 25.21 -5.94 -16.12
C LEU A 70 25.24 -7.38 -16.66
N ARG A 71 24.31 -7.73 -17.56
CA ARG A 71 24.29 -9.03 -18.22
C ARG A 71 25.52 -9.28 -19.09
N CYS A 72 26.04 -8.25 -19.76
CA CYS A 72 27.29 -8.34 -20.52
C CYS A 72 28.50 -8.60 -19.62
N GLN A 73 28.51 -8.06 -18.40
CA GLN A 73 29.58 -8.29 -17.43
C GLN A 73 29.51 -9.70 -16.82
N ASN A 74 28.30 -10.15 -16.45
CA ASN A 74 28.05 -11.43 -15.79
C ASN A 74 27.01 -12.27 -16.55
N PRO A 75 27.40 -12.95 -17.66
CA PRO A 75 26.44 -13.65 -18.50
C PRO A 75 25.79 -14.88 -17.87
N THR A 76 26.47 -15.49 -16.89
CA THR A 76 26.06 -16.75 -16.23
C THR A 76 25.29 -16.54 -14.92
N GLU A 77 25.24 -15.33 -14.37
CA GLU A 77 24.50 -15.06 -13.12
C GLU A 77 22.98 -15.12 -13.35
N VAL A 78 22.20 -15.48 -12.33
CA VAL A 78 20.74 -15.43 -12.42
C VAL A 78 20.29 -13.96 -12.39
N TRP A 79 19.28 -13.58 -13.18
CA TRP A 79 18.72 -12.22 -13.17
C TRP A 79 18.38 -11.75 -11.74
N VAL A 80 19.07 -10.72 -11.26
CA VAL A 80 18.77 -10.07 -9.97
C VAL A 80 18.07 -8.75 -10.25
N ILE A 81 16.74 -8.70 -10.05
CA ILE A 81 15.97 -7.45 -10.17
C ILE A 81 15.19 -7.26 -8.87
N GLY A 82 15.48 -6.18 -8.14
CA GLY A 82 14.65 -5.66 -7.05
C GLY A 82 14.77 -6.33 -5.67
N GLY A 83 15.93 -6.88 -5.27
CA GLY A 83 16.19 -7.34 -3.87
C GLY A 83 15.29 -8.47 -3.34
N SER A 84 14.37 -8.95 -4.15
CA SER A 84 13.42 -10.01 -3.86
C SER A 84 13.36 -10.90 -5.08
N SER A 85 13.18 -12.21 -4.87
CA SER A 85 12.86 -13.17 -5.91
C SER A 85 11.51 -12.82 -6.56
N ALA A 86 11.44 -11.73 -7.33
CA ALA A 86 10.23 -11.18 -7.93
C ALA A 86 9.87 -11.85 -9.26
N ALA A 87 10.63 -12.87 -9.68
CA ALA A 87 10.29 -13.76 -10.79
C ALA A 87 8.86 -14.36 -10.72
N PRO A 88 8.26 -14.64 -9.54
CA PRO A 88 6.87 -15.06 -9.43
C PRO A 88 5.86 -13.89 -9.44
N ARG A 89 6.28 -12.66 -9.10
CA ARG A 89 5.41 -11.47 -8.99
C ARG A 89 5.28 -10.69 -10.30
N ALA A 90 6.24 -10.81 -11.22
CA ALA A 90 6.17 -10.26 -12.58
C ALA A 90 5.14 -10.96 -13.50
N ARG A 91 4.30 -11.87 -12.98
CA ARG A 91 3.29 -12.62 -13.74
C ARG A 91 1.99 -11.81 -13.93
N THR A 92 2.15 -10.69 -14.62
CA THR A 92 1.10 -9.79 -15.12
C THR A 92 1.47 -9.49 -16.58
N LEU A 93 0.73 -9.86 -17.64
CA LEU A 93 -0.53 -10.61 -17.71
C LEU A 93 -0.94 -10.98 -19.14
N ILE A 94 -0.15 -10.68 -20.17
CA ILE A 94 -0.45 -11.06 -21.55
C ILE A 94 0.90 -11.35 -22.20
N TYR A 95 1.06 -12.47 -22.90
CA TYR A 95 2.17 -12.72 -23.84
C TYR A 95 3.49 -13.36 -23.39
N LEU A 96 3.69 -13.98 -22.21
CA LEU A 96 4.86 -14.89 -22.10
C LEU A 96 4.79 -16.02 -23.15
N THR A 97 3.58 -16.51 -23.44
CA THR A 97 3.32 -17.52 -24.49
C THR A 97 3.59 -17.04 -25.90
N ASP A 98 3.09 -15.88 -26.31
CA ASP A 98 3.28 -15.44 -27.70
C ASP A 98 4.59 -14.68 -27.90
N ALA A 99 5.18 -14.11 -26.84
CA ALA A 99 6.60 -13.74 -26.83
C ALA A 99 7.48 -14.98 -27.03
N ASP A 100 7.21 -16.07 -26.29
CA ASP A 100 7.91 -17.34 -26.49
C ASP A 100 7.68 -17.90 -27.90
N ARG A 101 6.46 -17.79 -28.45
CA ARG A 101 6.15 -18.24 -29.81
C ARG A 101 6.90 -17.41 -30.85
N ALA A 102 6.91 -16.08 -30.71
CA ALA A 102 7.63 -15.18 -31.61
C ALA A 102 9.15 -15.42 -31.55
N VAL A 103 9.70 -15.57 -30.33
CA VAL A 103 11.10 -15.96 -30.13
C VAL A 103 11.38 -17.30 -30.79
N ARG A 104 10.53 -18.32 -30.64
CA ARG A 104 10.71 -19.61 -31.32
C ARG A 104 10.71 -19.49 -32.84
N ALA A 105 9.74 -18.78 -33.40
CA ALA A 105 9.66 -18.55 -34.84
C ALA A 105 10.94 -17.86 -35.35
N LEU A 106 11.44 -16.89 -34.58
CA LEU A 106 12.70 -16.21 -34.86
C LEU A 106 13.91 -17.16 -34.81
N TYR A 107 13.96 -18.07 -33.84
CA TYR A 107 15.01 -19.10 -33.77
C TYR A 107 14.93 -20.12 -34.91
N GLN A 108 13.73 -20.43 -35.41
CA GLN A 108 13.54 -21.30 -36.57
C GLN A 108 14.01 -20.60 -37.86
N ASP A 109 13.69 -19.32 -38.01
CA ASP A 109 14.03 -18.52 -39.19
C ASP A 109 15.51 -18.10 -39.23
N GLN A 110 16.08 -17.73 -38.06
CA GLN A 110 17.41 -17.13 -37.95
C GLN A 110 18.44 -18.02 -37.24
N ALA A 111 18.22 -19.34 -37.17
CA ALA A 111 19.04 -20.29 -36.41
C ALA A 111 20.55 -20.13 -36.64
N VAL A 112 20.96 -20.09 -37.91
CA VAL A 112 22.38 -19.98 -38.30
C VAL A 112 22.97 -18.64 -37.84
N ARG A 113 22.25 -17.54 -38.07
CA ARG A 113 22.74 -16.20 -37.73
C ARG A 113 22.82 -16.00 -36.21
N ILE A 114 21.86 -16.53 -35.46
CA ILE A 114 21.92 -16.53 -34.00
C ILE A 114 23.09 -17.41 -33.51
N GLY A 115 23.31 -18.56 -34.14
CA GLY A 115 24.50 -19.40 -33.89
C GLY A 115 25.81 -18.66 -34.12
N ASN A 116 25.91 -17.89 -35.21
CA ASN A 116 27.08 -17.04 -35.50
C ASN A 116 27.24 -15.91 -34.48
N LEU A 117 26.14 -15.30 -34.02
CA LEU A 117 26.17 -14.27 -32.98
C LEU A 117 26.79 -14.80 -31.68
N VAL A 118 26.39 -16.00 -31.26
CA VAL A 118 26.91 -16.68 -30.07
C VAL A 118 28.38 -17.06 -30.27
N ALA A 119 28.73 -17.60 -31.44
CA ALA A 119 30.11 -17.93 -31.78
C ALA A 119 31.03 -16.69 -31.73
N ALA A 120 30.57 -15.58 -32.30
CA ALA A 120 31.28 -14.31 -32.31
C ALA A 120 31.48 -13.75 -30.89
N TRP A 121 30.44 -13.80 -30.05
CA TRP A 121 30.53 -13.41 -28.64
C TRP A 121 31.59 -14.24 -27.90
N ARG A 122 31.56 -15.57 -28.05
CA ARG A 122 32.50 -16.50 -27.42
C ARG A 122 33.94 -16.24 -27.88
N GLN A 123 34.16 -16.05 -29.17
CA GLN A 123 35.49 -15.79 -29.73
C GLN A 123 36.09 -14.48 -29.23
N GLN A 124 35.28 -13.42 -29.11
CA GLN A 124 35.76 -12.09 -28.73
C GLN A 124 35.93 -11.92 -27.21
N THR A 125 35.05 -12.50 -26.40
CA THR A 125 35.04 -12.31 -24.95
C THR A 125 35.81 -13.39 -24.19
N GLY A 126 36.03 -14.56 -24.82
CA GLY A 126 36.60 -15.74 -24.17
C GLY A 126 35.64 -16.41 -23.17
N ILE A 127 34.42 -15.90 -22.99
CA ILE A 127 33.45 -16.47 -22.05
C ILE A 127 32.75 -17.64 -22.73
N VAL A 128 32.91 -18.84 -22.15
CA VAL A 128 32.23 -20.06 -22.63
C VAL A 128 30.78 -20.00 -22.17
N ASN A 129 29.93 -19.63 -23.10
CA ASN A 129 28.50 -19.41 -22.90
C ASN A 129 27.71 -20.38 -23.76
N SER A 130 26.60 -20.90 -23.23
CA SER A 130 25.59 -21.53 -24.07
C SER A 130 24.91 -20.46 -24.92
N VAL A 131 24.11 -20.88 -25.91
CA VAL A 131 23.22 -19.99 -26.66
C VAL A 131 22.35 -19.13 -25.73
N PHE A 132 22.02 -19.65 -24.56
CA PHE A 132 21.18 -19.01 -23.55
C PHE A 132 21.89 -17.95 -22.70
N ASP A 133 23.21 -17.92 -22.74
CA ASP A 133 24.01 -16.98 -21.94
C ASP A 133 24.52 -15.80 -22.79
N CYS A 134 24.22 -15.78 -24.10
CA CYS A 134 24.58 -14.64 -24.96
C CYS A 134 23.65 -13.44 -24.64
N PRO A 135 24.18 -12.30 -24.14
CA PRO A 135 23.36 -11.15 -23.73
C PRO A 135 22.49 -10.56 -24.86
N PHE A 136 22.91 -10.74 -26.11
CA PHE A 136 22.24 -10.21 -27.30
C PHE A 136 21.34 -11.22 -28.01
N ALA A 137 21.16 -12.40 -27.42
CA ALA A 137 20.23 -13.39 -27.94
C ALA A 137 18.78 -12.88 -27.81
N PRO A 138 17.89 -13.16 -28.79
CA PRO A 138 16.55 -12.59 -28.81
C PRO A 138 15.73 -12.88 -27.54
N HIS A 139 15.85 -14.08 -26.98
CA HIS A 139 15.13 -14.44 -25.75
C HIS A 139 15.58 -13.66 -24.51
N ILE A 140 16.86 -13.26 -24.43
CA ILE A 140 17.37 -12.42 -23.33
C ILE A 140 16.79 -11.02 -23.44
N LEU A 141 16.82 -10.46 -24.66
CA LEU A 141 16.29 -9.13 -24.94
C LEU A 141 14.78 -9.05 -24.68
N THR A 142 14.04 -10.10 -25.06
CA THR A 142 12.62 -10.24 -24.74
C THR A 142 12.39 -10.38 -23.23
N ARG A 143 13.14 -11.24 -22.55
CA ARG A 143 12.98 -11.45 -21.10
C ARG A 143 13.23 -10.16 -20.31
N LEU A 144 14.27 -9.41 -20.67
CA LEU A 144 14.55 -8.10 -20.08
C LEU A 144 13.38 -7.14 -20.21
N PHE A 145 12.77 -7.07 -21.40
CA PHE A 145 11.68 -6.15 -21.67
C PHE A 145 10.48 -6.44 -20.76
N PHE A 146 10.08 -7.71 -20.69
CA PHE A 146 8.94 -8.15 -19.89
C PHE A 146 9.20 -8.10 -18.39
N LEU A 147 10.46 -8.21 -17.95
CA LEU A 147 10.83 -8.03 -16.55
C LEU A 147 10.68 -6.57 -16.09
N LEU A 148 10.93 -5.61 -16.97
CA LEU A 148 10.85 -4.18 -16.67
C LEU A 148 9.46 -3.58 -16.94
N LEU A 149 8.64 -4.23 -17.76
CA LEU A 149 7.30 -3.76 -18.10
C LEU A 149 6.42 -3.42 -16.88
N PRO A 150 6.47 -4.17 -15.76
CA PRO A 150 5.71 -3.83 -14.55
C PRO A 150 6.11 -2.51 -13.89
N GLU A 151 7.32 -1.99 -14.13
CA GLU A 151 7.81 -0.71 -13.58
C GLU A 151 7.11 0.50 -14.23
N ILE A 152 6.46 0.32 -15.37
CA ILE A 152 5.66 1.36 -16.00
C ILE A 152 4.32 1.48 -15.26
N HIS A 153 4.12 2.59 -14.55
CA HIS A 153 2.88 2.87 -13.80
C HIS A 153 1.73 3.33 -14.71
N LEU A 154 1.37 2.50 -15.68
CA LEU A 154 0.25 2.69 -16.60
C LEU A 154 -0.78 1.55 -16.45
N PRO A 155 -2.05 1.80 -16.85
CA PRO A 155 -3.06 0.75 -16.90
C PRO A 155 -2.54 -0.48 -17.63
N LEU A 156 -2.94 -1.66 -17.16
CA LEU A 156 -2.45 -2.93 -17.72
C LEU A 156 -2.64 -3.02 -19.25
N ARG A 157 -3.77 -2.52 -19.77
CA ARG A 157 -4.04 -2.48 -21.21
C ARG A 157 -2.98 -1.72 -22.03
N VAL A 158 -2.48 -0.60 -21.50
CA VAL A 158 -1.46 0.21 -22.15
C VAL A 158 -0.12 -0.52 -22.15
N ARG A 159 0.26 -1.12 -21.01
CA ARG A 159 1.46 -1.96 -20.91
C ARG A 159 1.41 -3.15 -21.86
N CYS A 160 0.26 -3.78 -22.01
CA CYS A 160 0.10 -4.91 -22.91
C CYS A 160 0.19 -4.50 -24.38
N LYS A 161 -0.39 -3.37 -24.77
CA LYS A 161 -0.22 -2.82 -26.12
C LYS A 161 1.25 -2.51 -26.42
N LEU A 162 1.96 -1.91 -25.47
CA LEU A 162 3.41 -1.68 -25.58
C LEU A 162 4.18 -3.00 -25.76
N ALA A 163 3.83 -4.04 -25.01
CA ALA A 163 4.43 -5.36 -25.14
C ALA A 163 4.16 -6.01 -26.49
N SER A 164 2.93 -5.90 -27.02
CA SER A 164 2.60 -6.38 -28.36
C SER A 164 3.44 -5.69 -29.43
N LYS A 165 3.61 -4.37 -29.35
CA LYS A 165 4.51 -3.63 -30.28
C LYS A 165 5.95 -4.10 -30.23
N PHE A 166 6.46 -4.35 -29.04
CA PHE A 166 7.80 -4.89 -28.88
C PHE A 166 7.95 -6.27 -29.55
N ILE A 167 6.96 -7.16 -29.39
CA ILE A 167 6.98 -8.49 -30.00
C ILE A 167 6.85 -8.43 -31.53
N GLU A 168 6.02 -7.53 -32.07
CA GLU A 168 5.88 -7.29 -33.51
C GLU A 168 7.21 -6.85 -34.14
N ASP A 169 7.97 -5.97 -33.47
CA ASP A 169 9.25 -5.46 -33.97
C ASP A 169 10.47 -6.38 -33.67
N LEU A 170 10.30 -7.40 -32.83
CA LEU A 170 11.39 -8.26 -32.37
C LEU A 170 12.22 -8.91 -33.50
N PRO A 171 11.64 -9.41 -34.61
CA PRO A 171 12.43 -10.00 -35.71
C PRO A 171 13.36 -8.99 -36.39
N ARG A 172 12.86 -7.77 -36.61
CA ARG A 172 13.62 -6.67 -37.22
C ARG A 172 14.75 -6.21 -36.31
N PHE A 173 14.44 -6.07 -35.03
CA PHE A 173 15.37 -5.73 -33.98
C PHE A 173 16.53 -6.75 -33.89
N SER A 174 16.20 -8.05 -33.88
CA SER A 174 17.20 -9.14 -33.87
C SER A 174 18.10 -9.09 -35.09
N MET A 175 17.53 -8.97 -36.29
CA MET A 175 18.28 -8.97 -37.54
C MET A 175 19.27 -7.81 -37.61
N THR A 176 18.82 -6.59 -37.32
CA THR A 176 19.64 -5.40 -37.46
C THR A 176 20.75 -5.34 -36.38
N LEU A 177 20.46 -5.81 -35.16
CA LEU A 177 21.48 -5.94 -34.12
C LEU A 177 22.60 -6.91 -34.58
N GLN A 178 22.22 -8.05 -35.14
CA GLN A 178 23.18 -9.00 -35.71
C GLN A 178 23.97 -8.38 -36.87
N ASP A 179 23.32 -7.67 -37.80
CA ASP A 179 24.00 -6.98 -38.92
C ASP A 179 25.03 -5.95 -38.42
N ALA A 180 24.68 -5.17 -37.40
CA ALA A 180 25.58 -4.17 -36.81
C ALA A 180 26.81 -4.84 -36.17
N VAL A 181 26.58 -5.93 -35.44
CA VAL A 181 27.64 -6.73 -34.82
C VAL A 181 28.56 -7.34 -35.89
N PHE A 182 28.01 -8.02 -36.89
CA PHE A 182 28.80 -8.66 -37.94
C PHE A 182 29.57 -7.64 -38.78
N SER A 183 28.95 -6.49 -39.10
CA SER A 183 29.64 -5.39 -39.78
C SER A 183 30.82 -4.86 -38.97
N ALA A 184 30.68 -4.75 -37.64
CA ALA A 184 31.77 -4.33 -36.76
C ALA A 184 32.90 -5.38 -36.69
N LEU A 185 32.57 -6.67 -36.69
CA LEU A 185 33.54 -7.77 -36.69
C LEU A 185 34.30 -7.84 -38.01
N GLN A 186 33.62 -7.69 -39.15
CA GLN A 186 34.25 -7.64 -40.47
C GLN A 186 35.28 -6.52 -40.58
N ARG A 187 34.98 -5.33 -40.04
CA ARG A 187 35.94 -4.20 -39.99
C ARG A 187 37.20 -4.52 -39.17
N ARG A 188 37.13 -5.49 -38.26
CA ARG A 188 38.26 -5.98 -37.46
C ARG A 188 38.97 -7.19 -38.07
N GLY A 189 38.63 -7.57 -39.30
CA GLY A 189 39.23 -8.71 -40.00
C GLY A 189 38.71 -10.07 -39.54
N VAL A 190 37.64 -10.11 -38.73
CA VAL A 190 36.97 -11.37 -38.38
C VAL A 190 35.91 -11.64 -39.44
N SER A 191 36.17 -12.63 -40.31
CA SER A 191 35.20 -13.06 -41.33
C SER A 191 34.13 -13.94 -40.72
N ASP A 192 32.87 -13.72 -41.10
CA ASP A 192 31.70 -14.52 -40.68
C ASP A 192 31.87 -16.01 -41.08
N THR A 193 32.59 -16.27 -42.19
CA THR A 193 32.94 -17.63 -42.66
C THR A 193 33.92 -18.39 -41.76
N ALA A 194 34.63 -17.69 -40.85
CA ALA A 194 35.57 -18.30 -39.92
C ALA A 194 34.91 -18.70 -38.59
N LEU A 195 33.63 -18.35 -38.38
CA LEU A 195 32.87 -18.76 -37.21
C LEU A 195 32.29 -20.14 -37.47
N GLU A 196 32.58 -21.10 -36.59
CA GLU A 196 31.79 -22.33 -36.52
C GLU A 196 30.49 -22.01 -35.79
N PRO A 197 29.31 -22.09 -36.46
CA PRO A 197 28.05 -21.77 -35.82
C PRO A 197 27.83 -22.68 -34.63
N VAL A 198 27.50 -22.11 -33.47
CA VAL A 198 27.09 -22.94 -32.33
C VAL A 198 25.76 -23.58 -32.67
N ALA A 199 25.74 -24.89 -32.84
CA ALA A 199 24.53 -25.64 -33.12
C ALA A 199 23.51 -25.38 -32.00
N MET A 200 22.27 -25.07 -32.38
CA MET A 200 21.18 -24.99 -31.42
C MET A 200 20.99 -26.37 -30.77
N PRO A 201 20.82 -26.46 -29.45
CA PRO A 201 20.52 -27.73 -28.82
C PRO A 201 19.22 -28.34 -29.41
N GLU A 202 19.19 -29.66 -29.59
CA GLU A 202 18.00 -30.39 -30.08
C GLU A 202 16.78 -30.21 -29.15
N TRP A 203 17.03 -29.84 -27.88
CA TRP A 203 16.04 -29.54 -26.85
C TRP A 203 15.81 -28.02 -26.70
N TRP A 204 15.54 -27.25 -27.76
CA TRP A 204 14.96 -25.90 -27.59
C TRP A 204 13.52 -25.97 -27.00
N GLU A 205 13.36 -26.66 -25.87
CA GLU A 205 12.15 -26.68 -25.07
C GLU A 205 12.13 -25.45 -24.17
N VAL A 206 11.02 -24.73 -24.29
CA VAL A 206 10.47 -23.63 -23.49
C VAL A 206 11.37 -23.11 -22.36
N LEU A 207 11.69 -21.81 -22.40
CA LEU A 207 12.46 -21.07 -21.38
C LEU A 207 11.99 -21.29 -19.94
N GLU A 208 10.76 -21.75 -19.75
CA GLU A 208 10.33 -22.55 -18.61
C GLU A 208 9.41 -23.65 -19.16
N LYS A 209 9.64 -24.95 -18.89
CA LYS A 209 8.64 -25.98 -19.24
C LYS A 209 7.29 -25.47 -18.78
N MET A 210 6.42 -25.14 -19.73
CA MET A 210 5.07 -24.66 -19.45
C MET A 210 4.52 -25.67 -18.47
N ARG A 211 4.31 -25.26 -17.21
CA ARG A 211 3.86 -26.20 -16.18
C ARG A 211 2.63 -26.83 -16.78
N GLN A 212 2.67 -28.16 -16.98
CA GLN A 212 1.51 -28.84 -17.52
C GLN A 212 0.34 -28.41 -16.65
N PRO A 213 -0.69 -27.81 -17.26
CA PRO A 213 -1.77 -27.27 -16.49
C PRO A 213 -2.37 -28.39 -15.67
N SER A 214 -2.61 -28.12 -14.38
CA SER A 214 -3.18 -29.12 -13.50
C SER A 214 -4.50 -29.61 -14.10
N ALA A 215 -4.89 -30.84 -13.77
CA ALA A 215 -6.19 -31.37 -14.18
C ALA A 215 -7.34 -30.41 -13.83
N THR A 216 -7.22 -29.71 -12.70
CA THR A 216 -8.14 -28.65 -12.26
C THR A 216 -8.15 -27.44 -13.20
N ALA A 217 -6.99 -26.98 -13.68
CA ALA A 217 -6.93 -25.85 -14.62
C ALA A 217 -7.48 -26.22 -15.99
N LEU A 218 -7.20 -27.43 -16.48
CA LEU A 218 -7.76 -27.95 -17.73
C LEU A 218 -9.28 -28.12 -17.68
N ALA A 219 -9.84 -28.49 -16.53
CA ALA A 219 -11.28 -28.65 -16.34
C ALA A 219 -12.06 -27.33 -16.46
N LEU A 220 -11.38 -26.18 -16.39
CA LEU A 220 -11.97 -24.87 -16.61
C LEU A 220 -12.20 -24.57 -18.10
N ILE A 221 -11.42 -25.18 -19.01
CA ILE A 221 -11.48 -24.92 -20.45
C ILE A 221 -12.58 -25.75 -21.13
N ALA A 222 -13.27 -25.13 -22.07
CA ALA A 222 -14.23 -25.81 -22.93
C ALA A 222 -13.53 -26.84 -23.83
N PRO A 223 -13.97 -28.12 -23.85
CA PRO A 223 -13.42 -29.10 -24.78
C PRO A 223 -13.52 -28.60 -26.22
N PRO A 224 -12.51 -28.84 -27.10
CA PRO A 224 -12.47 -28.32 -28.47
C PRO A 224 -13.74 -28.62 -29.27
N ARG A 225 -14.33 -29.81 -29.07
CA ARG A 225 -15.56 -30.27 -29.73
C ARG A 225 -16.84 -29.53 -29.29
N SER A 226 -16.76 -28.77 -28.21
CA SER A 226 -17.89 -28.03 -27.62
C SER A 226 -17.69 -26.51 -27.65
N VAL A 227 -16.56 -26.00 -28.13
CA VAL A 227 -16.25 -24.56 -28.15
C VAL A 227 -17.37 -23.74 -28.80
N GLU A 228 -17.80 -24.11 -30.00
CA GLU A 228 -18.89 -23.40 -30.70
C GLU A 228 -20.20 -23.38 -29.90
N ARG A 229 -20.54 -24.51 -29.26
CA ARG A 229 -21.74 -24.62 -28.43
C ARG A 229 -21.64 -23.80 -27.15
N VAL A 230 -20.48 -23.84 -26.49
CA VAL A 230 -20.23 -23.08 -25.26
C VAL A 230 -20.23 -21.58 -25.55
N SER A 231 -19.64 -21.16 -26.66
CA SER A 231 -19.64 -19.76 -27.10
C SER A 231 -21.06 -19.26 -27.42
N ALA A 232 -21.87 -20.05 -28.15
CA ALA A 232 -23.27 -19.71 -28.42
C ALA A 232 -24.10 -19.61 -27.13
N LEU A 233 -23.87 -20.52 -26.17
CA LEU A 233 -24.54 -20.48 -24.86
C LEU A 233 -24.06 -19.28 -24.02
N ALA A 234 -22.77 -18.96 -24.05
CA ALA A 234 -22.20 -17.81 -23.37
C ALA A 234 -22.86 -16.50 -23.86
N GLN A 235 -23.12 -16.38 -25.16
CA GLN A 235 -23.86 -15.26 -25.74
C GLN A 235 -25.32 -15.21 -25.26
N GLN A 236 -26.02 -16.35 -25.22
CA GLN A 236 -27.39 -16.43 -24.67
C GLN A 236 -27.46 -16.03 -23.20
N ILE A 237 -26.49 -16.49 -22.39
CA ILE A 237 -26.36 -16.12 -20.98
C ILE A 237 -26.12 -14.62 -20.83
N ALA A 238 -25.26 -14.04 -21.67
CA ALA A 238 -25.01 -12.60 -21.64
C ALA A 238 -26.27 -11.78 -21.95
N VAL A 239 -27.07 -12.19 -22.94
CA VAL A 239 -28.36 -11.55 -23.25
C VAL A 239 -29.31 -11.64 -22.05
N ALA A 240 -29.52 -12.83 -21.49
CA ALA A 240 -30.38 -13.01 -20.32
C ALA A 240 -29.91 -12.20 -19.09
N ALA A 241 -28.60 -12.11 -18.88
CA ALA A 241 -28.03 -11.33 -17.78
C ALA A 241 -28.26 -9.81 -17.96
N LEU A 242 -28.20 -9.31 -19.19
CA LEU A 242 -28.49 -7.89 -19.48
C LEU A 242 -29.96 -7.52 -19.26
N ASP A 243 -30.87 -8.48 -19.50
CA ASP A 243 -32.30 -8.36 -19.19
C ASP A 243 -32.62 -8.58 -17.69
N ASN A 244 -31.59 -8.80 -16.87
CA ASN A 244 -31.69 -9.13 -15.44
C ASN A 244 -32.53 -10.40 -15.18
N ASP A 245 -32.59 -11.33 -16.15
CA ASP A 245 -33.30 -12.60 -16.04
C ASP A 245 -32.40 -13.68 -15.41
N VAL A 246 -32.25 -13.59 -14.10
CA VAL A 246 -31.44 -14.52 -13.29
C VAL A 246 -31.94 -15.97 -13.42
N ALA A 247 -33.25 -16.18 -13.58
CA ALA A 247 -33.83 -17.53 -13.69
C ALA A 247 -33.39 -18.22 -14.99
N THR A 248 -33.41 -17.50 -16.11
CA THR A 248 -32.91 -18.01 -17.39
C THR A 248 -31.40 -18.26 -17.34
N VAL A 249 -30.61 -17.35 -16.76
CA VAL A 249 -29.16 -17.56 -16.56
C VAL A 249 -28.89 -18.85 -15.77
N GLN A 250 -29.59 -19.05 -14.64
CA GLN A 250 -29.44 -20.26 -13.84
C GLN A 250 -29.84 -21.54 -14.60
N THR A 251 -30.93 -21.50 -15.36
CA THR A 251 -31.41 -22.63 -16.16
C THR A 251 -30.39 -23.00 -17.25
N LEU A 252 -29.85 -22.01 -17.96
CA LEU A 252 -28.82 -22.22 -18.98
C LEU A 252 -27.54 -22.80 -18.37
N LEU A 253 -27.08 -22.27 -17.23
CA LEU A 253 -25.90 -22.78 -16.53
C LEU A 253 -26.09 -24.22 -16.02
N ALA A 254 -27.27 -24.56 -15.51
CA ALA A 254 -27.58 -25.89 -15.00
C ALA A 254 -27.72 -26.95 -16.12
N SER A 255 -28.06 -26.53 -17.34
CA SER A 255 -28.30 -27.42 -18.48
C SER A 255 -27.04 -28.08 -19.05
N GLN A 256 -25.85 -27.55 -18.76
CA GLN A 256 -24.58 -27.97 -19.35
C GLN A 256 -23.53 -28.23 -18.26
N ARG A 257 -22.59 -29.13 -18.53
CA ARG A 257 -21.44 -29.43 -17.62
C ARG A 257 -20.13 -29.54 -18.39
N SER A 258 -19.99 -28.79 -19.48
CA SER A 258 -18.81 -28.84 -20.37
C SER A 258 -17.52 -28.40 -19.68
N THR A 259 -17.62 -27.54 -18.65
CA THR A 259 -16.50 -27.08 -17.83
C THR A 259 -16.91 -27.03 -16.36
N THR A 260 -15.94 -27.06 -15.44
CA THR A 260 -16.22 -26.88 -14.01
C THR A 260 -16.70 -25.47 -13.67
N LEU A 261 -16.45 -24.48 -14.54
CA LEU A 261 -16.96 -23.12 -14.40
C LEU A 261 -18.49 -23.07 -14.43
N PHE A 262 -19.15 -23.90 -15.25
CA PHE A 262 -20.62 -23.98 -15.28
C PHE A 262 -21.20 -24.28 -13.91
N SER A 263 -20.71 -25.36 -13.29
CA SER A 263 -21.19 -25.80 -11.99
C SER A 263 -20.87 -24.77 -10.90
N TRP A 264 -19.65 -24.20 -10.94
CA TRP A 264 -19.25 -23.18 -9.98
C TRP A 264 -20.06 -21.88 -10.10
N LEU A 265 -20.27 -21.36 -11.33
CA LEU A 265 -21.11 -20.17 -11.57
C LEU A 265 -22.55 -20.42 -11.13
N SER A 266 -23.12 -21.57 -11.47
CA SER A 266 -24.48 -21.95 -11.09
C SER A 266 -24.65 -21.95 -9.57
N GLU A 267 -23.72 -22.57 -8.84
CA GLU A 267 -23.76 -22.64 -7.37
C GLU A 267 -23.61 -21.26 -6.73
N ARG A 268 -22.64 -20.45 -7.21
CA ARG A 268 -22.38 -19.11 -6.66
C ARG A 268 -23.51 -18.13 -6.95
N ILE A 269 -24.15 -18.19 -8.12
CA ILE A 269 -25.30 -17.34 -8.46
C ILE A 269 -26.57 -17.80 -7.73
N ALA A 270 -26.75 -19.11 -7.51
CA ALA A 270 -27.85 -19.62 -6.70
C ALA A 270 -27.78 -19.08 -5.27
N ASP A 271 -26.56 -19.02 -4.70
CA ASP A 271 -26.28 -18.50 -3.36
C ASP A 271 -27.22 -19.10 -2.29
N ALA A 272 -27.21 -20.43 -2.18
CA ALA A 272 -28.14 -21.18 -1.32
C ALA A 272 -28.10 -20.75 0.17
N ASN A 273 -27.01 -20.15 0.61
CA ASN A 273 -26.81 -19.68 1.98
C ASN A 273 -27.06 -18.17 2.16
N GLY A 274 -27.39 -17.44 1.08
CA GLY A 274 -27.65 -15.99 1.11
C GLY A 274 -26.43 -15.15 1.52
N GLN A 275 -25.23 -15.62 1.22
CA GLN A 275 -23.98 -14.98 1.67
C GLN A 275 -23.52 -13.87 0.73
N THR A 276 -24.02 -13.82 -0.51
CA THR A 276 -23.57 -12.88 -1.54
C THR A 276 -24.52 -11.67 -1.61
N PRO A 277 -24.02 -10.42 -1.51
CA PRO A 277 -24.86 -9.25 -1.65
C PRO A 277 -25.60 -9.20 -3.00
N PRO A 278 -26.78 -8.56 -3.07
CA PRO A 278 -27.55 -8.44 -4.31
C PRO A 278 -26.75 -7.90 -5.50
N LEU A 279 -25.95 -6.85 -5.28
CA LEU A 279 -25.09 -6.26 -6.31
C LEU A 279 -23.97 -7.22 -6.75
N GLY A 280 -23.41 -7.99 -5.83
CA GLY A 280 -22.41 -9.01 -6.15
C GLY A 280 -22.98 -10.13 -7.01
N LYS A 281 -24.22 -10.56 -6.71
CA LYS A 281 -24.94 -11.54 -7.51
C LYS A 281 -25.27 -11.01 -8.91
N GLU A 282 -25.70 -9.76 -9.03
CA GLU A 282 -25.93 -9.11 -10.33
C GLU A 282 -24.66 -9.09 -11.18
N VAL A 283 -23.52 -8.68 -10.60
CA VAL A 283 -22.26 -8.67 -11.34
C VAL A 283 -21.81 -10.08 -11.75
N LEU A 284 -21.97 -11.08 -10.87
CA LEU A 284 -21.67 -12.47 -11.23
C LEU A 284 -22.56 -12.98 -12.38
N CYS A 285 -23.85 -12.61 -12.39
CA CYS A 285 -24.73 -12.91 -13.53
C CYS A 285 -24.22 -12.27 -14.82
N LEU A 286 -23.85 -10.98 -14.78
CA LEU A 286 -23.31 -10.25 -15.95
C LEU A 286 -21.99 -10.86 -16.46
N LEU A 287 -21.13 -11.34 -15.56
CA LEU A 287 -19.85 -11.95 -15.92
C LEU A 287 -19.95 -13.41 -16.36
N ALA A 288 -21.06 -14.11 -16.08
CA ALA A 288 -21.19 -15.54 -16.37
C ALA A 288 -20.96 -15.87 -17.85
N GLY A 289 -21.59 -15.14 -18.76
CA GLY A 289 -21.38 -15.29 -20.21
C GLY A 289 -19.93 -14.99 -20.62
N PRO A 290 -19.39 -13.78 -20.32
CA PRO A 290 -18.00 -13.43 -20.59
C PRO A 290 -16.97 -14.43 -20.07
N LEU A 291 -17.18 -15.02 -18.88
CA LEU A 291 -16.29 -16.03 -18.31
C LEU A 291 -16.32 -17.35 -19.08
N LEU A 292 -17.51 -17.79 -19.51
CA LEU A 292 -17.66 -18.98 -20.34
C LEU A 292 -17.10 -18.78 -21.76
N GLN A 293 -17.20 -17.56 -22.30
CA GLN A 293 -16.54 -17.21 -23.54
C GLN A 293 -15.02 -17.27 -23.39
N ALA A 294 -14.46 -16.69 -22.32
CA ALA A 294 -13.04 -16.76 -22.03
C ALA A 294 -12.55 -18.21 -21.84
N ALA A 295 -13.38 -19.08 -21.27
CA ALA A 295 -13.08 -20.50 -21.13
C ALA A 295 -12.95 -21.27 -22.46
N CYS A 296 -13.39 -20.69 -23.58
CA CYS A 296 -13.15 -21.24 -24.91
C CYS A 296 -11.73 -20.97 -25.43
N GLU A 297 -10.98 -20.07 -24.78
CA GLU A 297 -9.60 -19.76 -25.14
C GLU A 297 -8.63 -20.75 -24.48
N GLU A 298 -7.64 -21.25 -25.24
CA GLU A 298 -6.60 -22.13 -24.70
C GLU A 298 -5.77 -21.44 -23.59
N SER A 299 -5.64 -20.11 -23.67
CA SER A 299 -4.93 -19.26 -22.72
C SER A 299 -5.58 -19.22 -21.33
N PHE A 300 -6.86 -19.55 -21.21
CA PHE A 300 -7.61 -19.49 -19.94
C PHE A 300 -7.07 -20.42 -18.86
N VAL A 301 -6.31 -21.45 -19.25
CA VAL A 301 -5.59 -22.33 -18.33
C VAL A 301 -4.53 -21.59 -17.50
N ASP A 302 -4.02 -20.45 -17.99
CA ASP A 302 -3.06 -19.64 -17.26
C ASP A 302 -3.74 -18.81 -16.16
N PHE A 303 -3.13 -18.77 -14.97
CA PHE A 303 -3.54 -17.86 -13.90
C PHE A 303 -3.34 -16.39 -14.29
N ALA A 304 -2.52 -16.11 -15.30
CA ALA A 304 -2.36 -14.80 -15.88
C ALA A 304 -3.51 -14.39 -16.82
N HIS A 305 -4.50 -15.24 -17.12
CA HIS A 305 -5.61 -14.81 -17.97
C HIS A 305 -6.39 -13.63 -17.33
N PRO A 306 -6.68 -12.52 -18.04
CA PRO A 306 -7.37 -11.34 -17.51
C PRO A 306 -8.67 -11.66 -16.78
N ALA A 307 -9.54 -12.46 -17.40
CA ALA A 307 -10.79 -12.89 -16.77
C ALA A 307 -10.59 -13.69 -15.46
N ARG A 308 -9.52 -14.50 -15.35
CA ARG A 308 -9.20 -15.22 -14.12
C ARG A 308 -8.62 -14.32 -13.05
N LYS A 309 -7.85 -13.32 -13.45
CA LYS A 309 -7.34 -12.29 -12.55
C LYS A 309 -8.47 -11.43 -12.01
N VAL A 310 -9.46 -11.08 -12.83
CA VAL A 310 -10.69 -10.46 -12.35
C VAL A 310 -11.38 -11.34 -11.32
N LEU A 311 -11.60 -12.63 -11.60
CA LEU A 311 -12.21 -13.54 -10.60
C LEU A 311 -11.41 -13.61 -9.29
N LEU A 312 -10.08 -13.64 -9.38
CA LEU A 312 -9.21 -13.66 -8.21
C LEU A 312 -9.31 -12.35 -7.42
N GLU A 313 -9.25 -11.20 -8.10
CA GLU A 313 -9.41 -9.90 -7.46
C GLU A 313 -10.82 -9.76 -6.86
N TRP A 314 -11.85 -10.23 -7.55
CA TRP A 314 -13.26 -10.22 -7.09
C TRP A 314 -13.45 -10.92 -5.74
N SER A 315 -12.67 -11.98 -5.47
CA SER A 315 -12.74 -12.67 -4.18
C SER A 315 -12.40 -11.79 -2.98
N HIS A 316 -11.69 -10.67 -3.18
CA HIS A 316 -11.36 -9.70 -2.13
C HIS A 316 -12.47 -8.66 -1.88
N TRP A 317 -13.46 -8.55 -2.77
CA TRP A 317 -14.47 -7.47 -2.75
C TRP A 317 -15.91 -7.96 -2.56
N ALA A 318 -16.19 -9.23 -2.87
CA ALA A 318 -17.49 -9.83 -2.62
C ALA A 318 -17.54 -10.37 -1.18
N PRO A 319 -18.26 -9.73 -0.23
CA PRO A 319 -18.46 -10.31 1.09
C PRO A 319 -19.32 -11.57 0.95
N GLY A 320 -19.07 -12.54 1.82
CA GLY A 320 -19.48 -13.94 1.63
C GLY A 320 -18.44 -14.81 0.92
N TRP A 321 -17.35 -14.24 0.38
CA TRP A 321 -16.21 -15.00 -0.14
C TRP A 321 -14.94 -14.90 0.70
N GLN A 322 -14.83 -13.93 1.62
CA GLN A 322 -13.76 -13.85 2.62
C GLN A 322 -14.31 -13.37 3.96
N ASP A 323 -14.41 -14.29 4.92
CA ASP A 323 -14.58 -13.97 6.35
C ASP A 323 -13.25 -13.43 6.88
N SER A 324 -12.99 -12.14 6.73
CA SER A 324 -12.01 -11.41 7.56
C SER A 324 -12.27 -9.91 7.45
N VAL A 325 -12.18 -9.19 8.56
CA VAL A 325 -12.14 -7.71 8.70
C VAL A 325 -13.45 -6.97 9.03
N GLY A 326 -14.62 -7.61 9.05
CA GLY A 326 -15.83 -6.96 9.63
C GLY A 326 -16.30 -5.68 8.92
N ILE A 327 -15.89 -5.52 7.66
CA ILE A 327 -16.42 -4.53 6.73
C ILE A 327 -17.41 -5.29 5.85
N ASP A 328 -18.67 -4.85 5.81
CA ASP A 328 -19.63 -5.32 4.81
C ASP A 328 -19.01 -5.07 3.44
N GLY A 329 -18.66 -6.13 2.73
CA GLY A 329 -17.90 -6.01 1.48
C GLY A 329 -18.67 -5.17 0.46
N VAL A 330 -18.07 -4.04 0.13
CA VAL A 330 -18.63 -3.10 -0.83
C VAL A 330 -18.27 -3.63 -2.21
N VAL A 331 -19.29 -4.07 -2.97
CA VAL A 331 -19.12 -4.27 -4.41
C VAL A 331 -19.14 -2.87 -5.04
N PRO A 332 -18.04 -2.38 -5.62
CA PRO A 332 -17.98 -1.02 -6.13
C PRO A 332 -18.95 -0.85 -7.31
N GLU A 333 -19.70 0.24 -7.35
CA GLU A 333 -20.77 0.45 -8.32
C GLU A 333 -20.26 0.39 -9.77
N PHE A 334 -19.03 0.85 -10.01
CA PHE A 334 -18.43 0.86 -11.34
C PHE A 334 -18.08 -0.55 -11.86
N CYS A 335 -17.94 -1.54 -10.97
CA CYS A 335 -17.76 -2.93 -11.40
C CYS A 335 -18.98 -3.44 -12.18
N ARG A 336 -20.19 -3.03 -11.79
CA ARG A 336 -21.43 -3.38 -12.50
C ARG A 336 -21.47 -2.77 -13.89
N GLU A 337 -21.03 -1.53 -14.03
CA GLU A 337 -20.97 -0.85 -15.33
C GLU A 337 -19.99 -1.54 -16.29
N LEU A 338 -18.77 -1.84 -15.82
CA LEU A 338 -17.76 -2.55 -16.62
C LEU A 338 -18.20 -3.98 -16.96
N SER A 339 -18.85 -4.67 -16.03
CA SER A 339 -19.40 -6.03 -16.26
C SER A 339 -20.57 -6.02 -17.24
N THR A 340 -21.40 -4.97 -17.18
CA THR A 340 -22.47 -4.74 -18.17
C THR A 340 -21.89 -4.49 -19.56
N THR A 341 -20.78 -3.75 -19.65
CA THR A 341 -20.08 -3.50 -20.91
C THR A 341 -19.53 -4.81 -21.50
N LEU A 342 -18.89 -5.65 -20.68
CA LEU A 342 -18.46 -7.00 -21.07
C LEU A 342 -19.61 -7.84 -21.64
N ALA A 343 -20.73 -7.90 -20.91
CA ALA A 343 -21.91 -8.66 -21.36
C ALA A 343 -22.51 -8.11 -22.65
N LYS A 344 -22.58 -6.77 -22.81
CA LYS A 344 -23.06 -6.11 -24.05
C LYS A 344 -22.20 -6.44 -25.25
N GLN A 345 -20.87 -6.33 -25.13
CA GLN A 345 -19.94 -6.65 -26.21
C GLN A 345 -20.07 -8.10 -26.65
N LEU A 346 -20.17 -9.02 -25.68
CA LEU A 346 -20.40 -10.43 -25.99
C LEU A 346 -21.75 -10.67 -26.69
N ALA A 347 -22.83 -10.06 -26.19
CA ALA A 347 -24.16 -10.17 -26.80
C ALA A 347 -24.17 -9.66 -28.25
N GLN A 348 -23.38 -8.62 -28.55
CA GLN A 348 -23.21 -8.06 -29.89
C GLN A 348 -22.29 -8.90 -30.81
N GLY A 349 -21.70 -9.98 -30.29
CA GLY A 349 -20.85 -10.87 -31.07
C GLY A 349 -19.40 -10.38 -31.23
N ALA A 350 -18.89 -9.61 -30.27
CA ALA A 350 -17.48 -9.19 -30.26
C ALA A 350 -16.55 -10.42 -30.33
N THR A 351 -15.54 -10.34 -31.19
CA THR A 351 -14.56 -11.43 -31.41
C THR A 351 -13.55 -11.55 -30.28
N SER A 352 -13.36 -10.49 -29.50
CA SER A 352 -12.49 -10.46 -28.32
C SER A 352 -13.09 -9.54 -27.25
N LEU A 353 -12.92 -9.91 -25.99
CA LEU A 353 -13.32 -9.12 -24.82
C LEU A 353 -12.11 -8.63 -24.01
N LEU A 354 -10.92 -8.70 -24.61
CA LEU A 354 -9.65 -8.52 -23.90
C LEU A 354 -9.56 -7.14 -23.27
N GLN A 355 -9.93 -6.08 -24.01
CA GLN A 355 -9.83 -4.71 -23.51
C GLN A 355 -10.74 -4.50 -22.29
N GLU A 356 -11.98 -4.95 -22.36
CA GLU A 356 -12.96 -4.82 -21.29
C GLU A 356 -12.54 -5.59 -20.03
N TRP A 357 -11.97 -6.79 -20.19
CA TRP A 357 -11.39 -7.53 -19.07
C TRP A 357 -10.26 -6.78 -18.38
N LEU A 358 -9.37 -6.17 -19.17
CA LEU A 358 -8.25 -5.39 -18.63
C LEU A 358 -8.73 -4.12 -17.93
N GLN A 359 -9.80 -3.48 -18.41
CA GLN A 359 -10.41 -2.34 -17.74
C GLN A 359 -10.97 -2.70 -16.37
N LEU A 360 -11.75 -3.79 -16.29
CA LEU A 360 -12.32 -4.28 -15.04
C LEU A 360 -11.22 -4.69 -14.05
N GLN A 361 -10.17 -5.37 -14.55
CA GLN A 361 -9.05 -5.75 -13.72
C GLN A 361 -8.29 -4.54 -13.16
N ASP A 362 -7.99 -3.54 -14.00
CA ASP A 362 -7.25 -2.34 -13.59
C ASP A 362 -8.01 -1.59 -12.49
N TYR A 363 -9.33 -1.46 -12.64
CA TYR A 363 -10.19 -0.85 -11.63
C TYR A 363 -10.13 -1.58 -10.29
N LEU A 364 -10.29 -2.91 -10.28
CA LEU A 364 -10.20 -3.72 -9.06
C LEU A 364 -8.82 -3.63 -8.39
N GLN A 365 -7.74 -3.56 -9.18
CA GLN A 365 -6.38 -3.40 -8.66
C GLN A 365 -6.15 -2.01 -8.06
N GLN A 366 -6.65 -0.95 -8.70
CA GLN A 366 -6.58 0.41 -8.18
C GLN A 366 -7.32 0.53 -6.84
N LEU A 367 -8.51 -0.07 -6.74
CA LEU A 367 -9.26 -0.12 -5.49
C LEU A 367 -8.47 -0.82 -4.39
N ARG A 368 -7.82 -1.94 -4.71
CA ARG A 368 -7.03 -2.69 -3.71
C ARG A 368 -5.87 -1.86 -3.20
N TYR A 369 -5.20 -1.17 -4.11
CA TYR A 369 -4.10 -0.29 -3.76
C TYR A 369 -4.57 0.84 -2.83
N ARG A 370 -5.72 1.48 -3.11
CA ARG A 370 -6.28 2.53 -2.24
C ARG A 370 -6.60 2.01 -0.84
N VAL A 371 -7.31 0.88 -0.73
CA VAL A 371 -7.63 0.27 0.58
C VAL A 371 -6.36 -0.11 1.35
N GLN A 372 -5.34 -0.63 0.67
CA GLN A 372 -4.05 -0.93 1.31
C GLN A 372 -3.35 0.34 1.82
N GLN A 373 -3.39 1.43 1.05
CA GLN A 373 -2.85 2.72 1.48
C GLN A 373 -3.58 3.25 2.72
N ASP A 374 -4.92 3.27 2.68
CA ASP A 374 -5.75 3.74 3.79
C ASP A 374 -5.52 2.90 5.07
N MET A 375 -5.34 1.58 4.93
CA MET A 375 -5.01 0.73 6.07
C MET A 375 -3.62 1.05 6.64
N THR A 376 -2.61 1.30 5.79
CA THR A 376 -1.27 1.66 6.27
C THR A 376 -1.21 3.02 6.95
N THR A 377 -1.96 4.01 6.46
CA THR A 377 -2.05 5.33 7.09
C THR A 377 -2.80 5.26 8.41
N ALA A 378 -3.90 4.49 8.49
CA ALA A 378 -4.62 4.25 9.73
C ALA A 378 -3.75 3.55 10.79
N VAL A 379 -2.98 2.52 10.41
CA VAL A 379 -2.07 1.85 11.35
C VAL A 379 -0.95 2.81 11.82
N ALA A 380 -0.44 3.65 10.93
CA ALA A 380 0.57 4.64 11.30
C ALA A 380 0.01 5.72 12.24
N SER A 381 -1.21 6.22 12.01
CA SER A 381 -1.86 7.18 12.88
C SER A 381 -2.16 6.57 14.25
N THR A 382 -2.75 5.37 14.32
CA THR A 382 -2.99 4.65 15.59
C THR A 382 -1.70 4.47 16.39
N ARG A 383 -0.58 4.15 15.72
CA ARG A 383 0.72 3.97 16.39
C ARG A 383 1.25 5.28 16.99
N LEU A 384 1.16 6.39 16.26
CA LEU A 384 1.58 7.71 16.77
C LEU A 384 0.72 8.14 17.95
N SER A 385 -0.59 7.93 17.84
CA SER A 385 -1.58 8.12 18.90
C SER A 385 -1.26 7.36 20.19
N LEU A 386 -0.94 6.07 20.08
CA LEU A 386 -0.51 5.25 21.22
C LEU A 386 0.76 5.80 21.88
N GLN A 387 1.74 6.19 21.07
CA GLN A 387 2.99 6.76 21.56
C GLN A 387 2.78 8.08 22.31
N VAL A 388 1.88 8.95 21.82
CA VAL A 388 1.51 10.19 22.51
C VAL A 388 0.91 9.91 23.88
N LEU A 389 0.00 8.94 23.95
CA LEU A 389 -0.63 8.56 25.22
C LEU A 389 0.37 7.90 26.18
N GLU A 390 1.22 6.99 25.70
CA GLU A 390 2.29 6.35 26.51
C GLU A 390 3.18 7.40 27.16
N VAL A 391 3.74 8.30 26.35
CA VAL A 391 4.58 9.40 26.84
C VAL A 391 3.81 10.27 27.84
N ARG A 392 2.56 10.67 27.53
CA ARG A 392 1.73 11.44 28.46
C ARG A 392 1.58 10.76 29.82
N SER A 393 1.30 9.46 29.82
CA SER A 393 1.15 8.69 31.06
C SER A 393 2.46 8.54 31.83
N GLU A 394 3.60 8.41 31.14
CA GLU A 394 4.91 8.39 31.81
C GLU A 394 5.20 9.72 32.49
N VAL A 395 4.90 10.85 31.83
CA VAL A 395 5.07 12.19 32.42
C VAL A 395 4.10 12.42 33.59
N GLU A 396 2.83 12.04 33.44
CA GLU A 396 1.83 12.11 34.53
C GLU A 396 2.26 11.29 35.75
N ALA A 397 2.72 10.04 35.53
CA ALA A 397 3.23 9.19 36.60
C ALA A 397 4.47 9.79 37.27
N LEU A 398 5.33 10.45 36.49
CA LEU A 398 6.54 11.10 36.97
C LEU A 398 6.24 12.33 37.85
N ILE A 399 5.20 13.10 37.54
CA ILE A 399 4.70 14.19 38.39
C ILE A 399 3.99 13.60 39.63
N ALA A 400 3.13 12.59 39.46
CA ALA A 400 2.40 11.95 40.54
C ALA A 400 3.33 11.31 41.59
N THR A 401 4.43 10.70 41.15
CA THR A 401 5.46 10.13 42.03
C THR A 401 6.11 11.20 42.91
N ARG A 402 6.35 12.40 42.36
CA ARG A 402 6.89 13.54 43.12
C ARG A 402 5.89 14.11 44.12
N ALA A 403 4.61 14.12 43.76
CA ALA A 403 3.52 14.57 44.64
C ALA A 403 3.18 13.59 45.79
N ASN A 404 3.70 12.36 45.76
CA ASN A 404 3.72 11.38 46.86
C ASN A 404 2.38 11.10 47.60
N SER A 405 1.24 11.09 46.90
CA SER A 405 -0.10 10.83 47.48
C SER A 405 -0.53 11.75 48.65
N GLU A 406 0.06 12.94 48.77
CA GLU A 406 -0.31 13.94 49.78
C GLU A 406 -1.46 14.86 49.32
N PHE A 407 -1.98 15.66 50.25
CA PHE A 407 -2.96 16.71 49.97
C PHE A 407 -2.22 17.98 49.54
N TRP A 408 -2.65 18.60 48.44
CA TRP A 408 -2.02 19.77 47.84
C TRP A 408 -3.03 20.92 47.67
N PRO A 409 -2.60 22.19 47.71
CA PRO A 409 -3.45 23.32 47.36
C PRO A 409 -3.99 23.19 45.93
N PRO A 410 -5.27 23.49 45.66
CA PRO A 410 -5.85 23.29 44.32
C PRO A 410 -5.11 24.02 43.21
N VAL A 411 -4.61 25.24 43.48
CA VAL A 411 -3.80 26.01 42.53
C VAL A 411 -2.51 25.27 42.09
N VAL A 412 -1.90 24.45 42.96
CA VAL A 412 -0.69 23.69 42.61
C VAL A 412 -1.04 22.53 41.68
N ILE A 413 -2.16 21.86 41.94
CA ILE A 413 -2.66 20.77 41.09
C ILE A 413 -3.00 21.34 39.70
N GLU A 414 -3.71 22.47 39.64
CA GLU A 414 -4.08 23.16 38.40
C GLU A 414 -2.85 23.55 37.59
N ILE A 415 -1.85 24.18 38.22
CA ILE A 415 -0.59 24.56 37.54
C ILE A 415 0.12 23.33 36.96
N LEU A 416 0.26 22.24 37.74
CA LEU A 416 1.01 21.07 37.33
C LEU A 416 0.29 20.19 36.30
N HIS A 417 -1.01 19.97 36.51
CA HIS A 417 -1.82 19.07 35.67
C HIS A 417 -2.24 19.73 34.35
N ASP A 418 -2.71 20.98 34.40
CA ASP A 418 -3.33 21.62 33.23
C ASP A 418 -2.32 22.36 32.35
N TYR A 419 -1.17 22.77 32.92
CA TYR A 419 -0.15 23.53 32.21
C TYR A 419 1.20 22.81 32.20
N TRP A 420 1.76 22.48 33.36
CA TRP A 420 3.13 22.01 33.43
C TRP A 420 3.34 20.64 32.77
N LEU A 421 2.33 19.77 32.81
CA LEU A 421 2.29 18.53 32.04
C LEU A 421 2.44 18.80 30.54
N SER A 422 1.67 19.75 30.00
CA SER A 422 1.74 20.14 28.58
C SER A 422 3.12 20.71 28.21
N LEU A 423 3.74 21.48 29.11
CA LEU A 423 5.09 22.00 28.90
C LEU A 423 6.11 20.86 28.83
N LEU A 424 6.07 19.94 29.79
CA LEU A 424 6.96 18.77 29.81
C LEU A 424 6.77 17.91 28.55
N LEU A 425 5.53 17.66 28.13
CA LEU A 425 5.26 16.94 26.87
C LEU A 425 5.85 17.66 25.66
N SER A 426 5.71 18.98 25.58
CA SER A 426 6.29 19.76 24.48
C SER A 426 7.81 19.67 24.43
N ILE A 427 8.49 19.68 25.59
CA ILE A 427 9.94 19.55 25.70
C ILE A 427 10.36 18.12 25.35
N HIS A 428 9.63 17.10 25.82
CA HIS A 428 9.89 15.70 25.49
C HIS A 428 9.93 15.48 23.98
N TRP A 429 8.92 15.97 23.26
CA TRP A 429 8.81 15.80 21.80
C TRP A 429 9.85 16.60 21.01
N ARG A 430 10.29 17.75 21.54
CA ARG A 430 11.25 18.63 20.85
C ARG A 430 12.71 18.26 21.13
N GLU A 431 13.03 17.91 22.36
CA GLU A 431 14.40 17.86 22.88
C GLU A 431 14.72 16.58 23.67
N GLY A 432 13.70 15.81 24.07
CA GLY A 432 13.85 14.58 24.82
C GLY A 432 14.11 14.78 26.32
N THR A 433 14.04 13.68 27.08
CA THR A 433 14.12 13.67 28.56
C THR A 433 15.53 13.89 29.12
N ALA A 434 16.57 13.86 28.28
CA ALA A 434 17.95 14.13 28.68
C ALA A 434 18.35 15.61 28.52
N SER A 435 17.45 16.46 28.01
CA SER A 435 17.73 17.87 27.74
C SER A 435 17.80 18.71 29.03
N ASP A 436 18.63 19.75 29.01
CA ASP A 436 18.72 20.72 30.12
C ASP A 436 17.37 21.40 30.38
N ASN A 437 16.58 21.64 29.33
CA ASN A 437 15.23 22.20 29.44
C ASN A 437 14.27 21.26 30.16
N TRP A 438 14.33 19.95 29.87
CA TRP A 438 13.53 18.94 30.58
C TRP A 438 13.90 18.89 32.06
N LEU A 439 15.20 18.83 32.37
CA LEU A 439 15.69 18.79 33.76
C LEU A 439 15.31 20.05 34.52
N SER A 440 15.40 21.22 33.88
CA SER A 440 15.01 22.51 34.48
C SER A 440 13.50 22.58 34.73
N ALA A 441 12.69 22.13 33.77
CA ALA A 441 11.23 22.09 33.93
C ALA A 441 10.80 21.13 35.06
N LEU A 442 11.50 20.02 35.25
CA LEU A 442 11.29 19.12 36.39
C LEU A 442 11.72 19.74 37.73
N ALA A 443 12.83 20.46 37.77
CA ALA A 443 13.26 21.18 38.98
C ALA A 443 12.20 22.18 39.45
N VAL A 444 11.49 22.84 38.52
CA VAL A 444 10.37 23.73 38.85
C VAL A 444 9.19 22.97 39.49
N VAL A 445 8.93 21.72 39.09
CA VAL A 445 7.91 20.87 39.74
C VAL A 445 8.33 20.61 41.19
N ASP A 446 9.57 20.21 41.41
CA ASP A 446 10.10 19.90 42.74
C ASP A 446 10.11 21.16 43.64
N ASP A 447 10.53 22.31 43.13
CA ASP A 447 10.52 23.59 43.82
C ASP A 447 9.10 24.06 44.16
N LEU A 448 8.15 23.88 43.24
CA LEU A 448 6.74 24.24 43.47
C LEU A 448 6.13 23.41 44.60
N LEU A 449 6.31 22.09 44.57
CA LEU A 449 5.83 21.20 45.62
C LEU A 449 6.48 21.54 46.98
N ALA A 450 7.80 21.78 47.00
CA ALA A 450 8.50 22.17 48.23
C ALA A 450 8.03 23.53 48.78
N SER A 451 7.63 24.47 47.92
CA SER A 451 7.26 25.84 48.32
C SER A 451 5.96 25.92 49.14
N VAL A 452 5.08 24.93 49.02
CA VAL A 452 3.77 24.90 49.68
C VAL A 452 3.70 23.94 50.86
N GLN A 453 4.79 23.22 51.16
CA GLN A 453 4.88 22.36 52.33
C GLN A 453 5.21 23.19 53.60
N PRO A 454 4.65 22.82 54.77
CA PRO A 454 4.98 23.48 56.03
C PRO A 454 6.45 23.27 56.40
N ALA A 455 7.19 24.36 56.60
CA ALA A 455 8.61 24.31 56.94
C ALA A 455 8.83 23.73 58.34
N GLN A 456 9.66 22.69 58.45
CA GLN A 456 9.96 21.98 59.70
C GLN A 456 10.66 22.87 60.75
N ASP A 457 11.47 23.85 60.30
CA ASP A 457 12.16 24.79 61.17
C ASP A 457 12.27 26.20 60.55
N ARG A 458 12.73 27.16 61.37
CA ARG A 458 12.87 28.57 60.96
C ARG A 458 13.87 28.77 59.81
N GLN A 459 14.91 27.94 59.73
CA GLN A 459 15.94 28.05 58.69
C GLN A 459 15.45 27.50 57.34
N ALA A 460 14.68 26.41 57.34
CA ALA A 460 13.98 25.90 56.16
C ALA A 460 12.96 26.92 55.64
N ARG A 461 12.24 27.59 56.55
CA ARG A 461 11.28 28.65 56.18
C ARG A 461 11.95 29.83 55.46
N ILE A 462 13.08 30.32 55.98
CA ILE A 462 13.84 31.41 55.36
C ILE A 462 14.37 30.99 53.98
N ARG A 463 14.90 29.77 53.86
CA ARG A 463 15.37 29.23 52.57
C ARG A 463 14.24 29.12 51.55
N ALA A 464 13.09 28.56 51.93
CA ALA A 464 11.92 28.47 51.05
C ALA A 464 11.49 29.86 50.54
N MET A 465 11.40 30.86 51.43
CA MET A 465 11.02 32.23 51.05
C MET A 465 12.03 32.91 50.10
N GLN A 466 13.31 32.56 50.16
CA GLN A 466 14.33 33.08 49.25
C GLN A 466 14.23 32.50 47.83
N HIS A 467 13.69 31.28 47.70
CA HIS A 467 13.55 30.59 46.40
C HIS A 467 12.27 30.96 45.64
N ILE A 468 11.22 31.44 46.33
CA ILE A 468 9.92 31.80 45.71
C ILE A 468 10.06 32.77 44.52
N PRO A 469 10.84 33.87 44.57
CA PRO A 469 10.94 34.79 43.43
C PRO A 469 11.49 34.13 42.17
N VAL A 470 12.44 33.21 42.32
CA VAL A 470 13.02 32.44 41.21
C VAL A 470 11.99 31.46 40.65
N LEU A 471 11.29 30.73 41.52
CA LEU A 471 10.19 29.85 41.13
C LEU A 471 9.11 30.58 40.32
N LEU A 472 8.64 31.74 40.80
CA LEU A 472 7.64 32.54 40.09
C LEU A 472 8.13 33.05 38.74
N GLN A 473 9.44 33.32 38.60
CA GLN A 473 10.03 33.70 37.32
C GLN A 473 10.06 32.53 36.34
N GLU A 474 10.45 31.34 36.79
CA GLU A 474 10.47 30.14 35.94
C GLU A 474 9.06 29.68 35.55
N LEU A 475 8.08 29.78 36.47
CA LEU A 475 6.67 29.54 36.16
C LEU A 475 6.17 30.46 35.03
N ARG A 476 6.46 31.76 35.11
CA ARG A 476 6.10 32.73 34.05
C ARG A 476 6.72 32.35 32.71
N LYS A 477 8.00 31.98 32.68
CA LYS A 477 8.67 31.52 31.45
C LYS A 477 8.00 30.28 30.87
N GLY A 478 7.62 29.32 31.71
CA GLY A 478 6.91 28.11 31.26
C GLY A 478 5.54 28.39 30.68
N PHE A 479 4.75 29.28 31.31
CA PHE A 479 3.46 29.73 30.77
C PHE A 479 3.61 30.48 29.44
N ASP A 480 4.62 31.35 29.34
CA ASP A 480 4.91 32.08 28.10
C ASP A 480 5.32 31.12 26.96
N GLN A 481 6.05 30.03 27.27
CA GLN A 481 6.41 28.99 26.28
C GLN A 481 5.20 28.19 25.77
N LEU A 482 4.18 28.00 26.60
CA LEU A 482 2.92 27.38 26.21
C LEU A 482 1.96 28.33 25.47
N GLY A 483 2.29 29.62 25.38
CA GLY A 483 1.39 30.63 24.84
C GLY A 483 0.15 30.88 25.71
N CYS A 484 0.24 30.64 27.02
CA CYS A 484 -0.85 30.89 27.95
C CYS A 484 -1.15 32.40 28.04
N ASP A 485 -2.44 32.77 28.09
CA ASP A 485 -2.81 34.17 28.24
C ASP A 485 -2.35 34.75 29.58
N ARG A 486 -1.90 36.01 29.53
CA ARG A 486 -1.31 36.69 30.68
C ARG A 486 -2.29 36.90 31.81
N GLN A 487 -3.58 37.09 31.52
CA GLN A 487 -4.60 37.24 32.56
C GLN A 487 -4.78 35.92 33.32
N THR A 488 -4.86 34.81 32.59
CA THR A 488 -5.04 33.47 33.15
C THR A 488 -3.89 33.08 34.09
N TYR A 489 -2.63 33.13 33.63
CA TYR A 489 -1.53 32.75 34.51
C TYR A 489 -1.28 33.77 35.62
N SER A 490 -1.64 35.05 35.44
CA SER A 490 -1.55 36.03 36.55
C SER A 490 -2.47 35.67 37.71
N ALA A 491 -3.70 35.24 37.43
CA ALA A 491 -4.64 34.79 38.45
C ALA A 491 -4.16 33.52 39.19
N LEU A 492 -3.52 32.58 38.47
CA LEU A 492 -2.88 31.40 39.07
C LEU A 492 -1.75 31.79 40.01
N LEU A 493 -0.88 32.71 39.59
CA LEU A 493 0.25 33.16 40.42
C LEU A 493 -0.22 33.96 41.65
N ASP A 494 -1.29 34.74 41.53
CA ASP A 494 -1.88 35.47 42.67
C ASP A 494 -2.47 34.50 43.72
N ARG A 495 -3.17 33.44 43.26
CA ARG A 495 -3.66 32.37 44.14
C ARG A 495 -2.51 31.60 44.80
N LEU A 496 -1.45 31.29 44.06
CA LEU A 496 -0.25 30.65 44.59
C LEU A 496 0.45 31.53 45.64
N GLN A 497 0.54 32.84 45.40
CA GLN A 497 1.11 33.79 46.35
C GLN A 497 0.31 33.83 47.67
N ALA A 498 -1.03 33.78 47.61
CA ALA A 498 -1.87 33.70 48.80
C ALA A 498 -1.58 32.44 49.63
N VAL A 499 -1.38 31.29 48.97
CA VAL A 499 -0.97 30.04 49.62
C VAL A 499 0.40 30.18 50.29
N HIS A 500 1.41 30.74 49.60
CA HIS A 500 2.74 30.96 50.18
C HIS A 500 2.70 31.84 51.44
N LEU A 501 1.87 32.89 51.45
CA LEU A 501 1.70 33.76 52.61
C LEU A 501 1.04 33.03 53.79
N ALA A 502 0.05 32.18 53.55
CA ALA A 502 -0.62 31.41 54.58
C ALA A 502 0.29 30.35 55.20
N VAL A 503 1.08 29.64 54.37
CA VAL A 503 2.09 28.67 54.83
C VAL A 503 3.18 29.36 55.65
N ALA A 504 3.64 30.55 55.25
CA ALA A 504 4.66 31.31 55.99
C ALA A 504 4.20 31.73 57.40
N LYS A 505 2.89 31.97 57.58
CA LYS A 505 2.26 32.38 58.84
C LYS A 505 1.80 31.20 59.71
N ASP A 506 1.95 29.95 59.25
CA ASP A 506 1.36 28.76 59.90
C ASP A 506 -0.18 28.79 59.97
N GLU A 507 -0.81 29.56 59.06
CA GLU A 507 -2.26 29.77 58.99
C GLU A 507 -2.88 28.99 57.81
N ALA A 508 -2.31 27.84 57.43
CA ALA A 508 -2.78 27.05 56.28
C ALA A 508 -4.27 26.64 56.39
N SER A 509 -4.82 26.56 57.60
CA SER A 509 -6.23 26.31 57.90
C SER A 509 -7.17 27.51 57.65
N SER A 510 -6.63 28.69 57.35
CA SER A 510 -7.38 29.92 57.02
C SER A 510 -7.62 30.12 55.51
N LEU A 511 -7.03 29.27 54.67
CA LEU A 511 -7.20 29.33 53.22
C LEU A 511 -8.65 29.03 52.82
N THR A 512 -9.16 29.82 51.87
CA THR A 512 -10.54 29.67 51.33
C THR A 512 -10.72 28.34 50.59
N GLU A 513 -9.64 27.83 49.99
CA GLU A 513 -9.62 26.57 49.26
C GLU A 513 -8.99 25.46 50.12
N LYS A 514 -9.72 24.35 50.32
CA LYS A 514 -9.23 23.18 51.05
C LYS A 514 -8.23 22.41 50.19
N PHE A 515 -7.21 21.85 50.82
CA PHE A 515 -6.24 20.99 50.13
C PHE A 515 -6.93 19.73 49.62
N ILE A 516 -6.60 19.32 48.40
CA ILE A 516 -7.21 18.18 47.72
C ILE A 516 -6.12 17.14 47.45
N ARG A 517 -6.48 15.86 47.47
CA ARG A 517 -5.56 14.79 47.12
C ARG A 517 -5.17 14.89 45.64
N TRP A 518 -3.90 14.61 45.33
CA TRP A 518 -3.47 14.48 43.93
C TRP A 518 -4.38 13.52 43.17
N PRO A 519 -4.88 13.88 41.96
CA PRO A 519 -5.77 13.01 41.20
C PRO A 519 -5.05 11.71 40.84
N ALA A 520 -5.73 10.58 41.09
CA ALA A 520 -5.21 9.29 40.62
C ALA A 520 -5.23 9.28 39.08
N ALA A 521 -4.14 8.84 38.46
CA ALA A 521 -4.10 8.64 37.01
C ALA A 521 -5.24 7.68 36.62
N ALA A 522 -6.11 8.11 35.70
CA ALA A 522 -7.22 7.28 35.27
C ALA A 522 -6.68 6.03 34.54
N PRO A 523 -7.21 4.83 34.81
CA PRO A 523 -6.79 3.63 34.11
C PRO A 523 -7.09 3.78 32.61
N LYS A 524 -6.08 3.58 31.77
CA LYS A 524 -6.27 3.59 30.32
C LYS A 524 -7.04 2.34 29.90
N PRO A 525 -8.06 2.46 29.04
CA PRO A 525 -8.68 1.29 28.43
C PRO A 525 -7.67 0.59 27.53
N ALA A 526 -7.42 -0.71 27.75
CA ALA A 526 -6.59 -1.51 26.86
C ALA A 526 -7.27 -1.69 25.48
N GLN A 527 -6.48 -1.83 24.42
CA GLN A 527 -7.02 -1.96 23.06
C GLN A 527 -7.91 -3.21 22.95
N GLY A 528 -9.18 -3.01 22.55
CA GLY A 528 -10.17 -4.08 22.44
C GLY A 528 -10.97 -4.37 23.72
N ASP A 529 -10.60 -3.77 24.86
CA ASP A 529 -11.30 -3.95 26.14
C ASP A 529 -12.35 -2.85 26.40
N PRO A 530 -13.51 -3.18 26.99
CA PRO A 530 -14.56 -2.20 27.28
C PRO A 530 -14.07 -1.08 28.22
N PHE A 531 -14.69 0.09 28.10
CA PHE A 531 -14.48 1.19 29.05
C PHE A 531 -15.06 0.80 30.41
N GLU A 532 -14.41 1.19 31.51
CA GLU A 532 -14.96 0.89 32.84
C GLU A 532 -16.26 1.67 33.08
N VAL A 533 -17.31 0.99 33.54
CA VAL A 533 -18.58 1.62 33.90
C VAL A 533 -18.36 2.58 35.07
N GLY A 534 -18.88 3.80 34.93
CA GLY A 534 -18.65 4.92 35.85
C GLY A 534 -17.50 5.85 35.46
N THR A 535 -16.76 5.53 34.40
CA THR A 535 -15.73 6.42 33.83
C THR A 535 -16.37 7.64 33.18
N TRP A 536 -15.72 8.79 33.29
CA TRP A 536 -16.14 10.02 32.62
C TRP A 536 -15.26 10.28 31.40
N LEU A 537 -15.88 10.65 30.29
CA LEU A 537 -15.22 10.93 29.03
C LEU A 537 -15.51 12.38 28.63
N ARG A 538 -14.55 13.05 28.01
CA ARG A 538 -14.72 14.37 27.42
C ARG A 538 -14.49 14.31 25.92
N GLY A 539 -15.51 14.66 25.15
CA GLY A 539 -15.39 14.81 23.69
C GLY A 539 -14.67 16.09 23.30
N GLU A 540 -14.18 16.15 22.06
CA GLU A 540 -13.59 17.36 21.45
C GLU A 540 -14.55 18.57 21.47
N ASP A 541 -15.85 18.31 21.44
CA ASP A 541 -16.92 19.30 21.54
C ASP A 541 -17.14 19.85 22.96
N GLY A 542 -16.35 19.38 23.93
CA GLY A 542 -16.41 19.80 25.33
C GLY A 542 -17.51 19.12 26.14
N ARG A 543 -18.28 18.20 25.55
CA ARG A 543 -19.29 17.42 26.30
C ARG A 543 -18.63 16.47 27.27
N VAL A 544 -19.26 16.32 28.44
CA VAL A 544 -18.83 15.40 29.49
C VAL A 544 -19.83 14.26 29.54
N LEU A 545 -19.35 13.04 29.34
CA LEU A 545 -20.16 11.84 29.14
C LEU A 545 -19.79 10.79 30.20
N ALA A 546 -20.78 10.23 30.90
CA ALA A 546 -20.59 9.11 31.83
C ALA A 546 -20.79 7.77 31.13
N VAL A 547 -19.85 6.84 31.28
CA VAL A 547 -20.02 5.46 30.84
C VAL A 547 -21.02 4.75 31.75
N GLU A 548 -22.24 4.52 31.27
CA GLU A 548 -23.28 3.79 32.01
C GLU A 548 -23.20 2.28 31.75
N PHE A 549 -22.72 1.90 30.57
CA PHE A 549 -22.55 0.52 30.16
C PHE A 549 -21.43 0.44 29.12
N SER A 550 -20.61 -0.61 29.19
CA SER A 550 -19.65 -0.91 28.13
C SER A 550 -19.39 -2.42 28.06
N ASP A 551 -19.43 -2.96 26.84
CA ASP A 551 -18.93 -4.28 26.51
C ASP A 551 -18.04 -4.21 25.26
N ARG A 552 -17.60 -5.38 24.75
CA ARG A 552 -16.72 -5.46 23.58
C ARG A 552 -17.34 -4.88 22.29
N TRP A 553 -18.64 -4.65 22.23
CA TRP A 553 -19.35 -4.21 21.03
C TRP A 553 -19.88 -2.79 21.16
N CYS A 554 -20.43 -2.44 22.31
CA CYS A 554 -21.21 -1.23 22.54
C CYS A 554 -20.85 -0.56 23.86
N THR A 555 -20.79 0.77 23.84
CA THR A 555 -20.66 1.61 25.03
C THR A 555 -21.80 2.62 25.04
N ALA A 556 -22.55 2.65 26.14
CA ALA A 556 -23.60 3.62 26.39
C ALA A 556 -23.07 4.74 27.29
N LEU A 557 -23.27 5.97 26.84
CA LEU A 557 -22.77 7.19 27.41
C LEU A 557 -23.96 8.06 27.85
N ARG A 558 -23.93 8.63 29.05
CA ARG A 558 -24.91 9.61 29.51
C ARG A 558 -24.29 11.00 29.52
N ASP A 559 -24.87 11.95 28.82
CA ASP A 559 -24.42 13.34 28.87
C ASP A 559 -24.69 13.96 30.24
N ALA A 560 -23.68 14.63 30.78
CA ALA A 560 -23.72 15.21 32.11
C ALA A 560 -24.59 16.48 32.21
N HIS A 561 -24.93 17.13 31.10
CA HIS A 561 -25.69 18.39 31.06
C HIS A 561 -27.19 18.17 30.88
N ASP A 562 -27.60 17.25 30.00
CA ASP A 562 -29.01 17.02 29.67
C ASP A 562 -29.53 15.61 30.02
N ALA A 563 -28.65 14.76 30.56
CA ALA A 563 -28.94 13.36 30.93
C ALA A 563 -29.41 12.49 29.75
N SER A 564 -29.16 12.92 28.51
CA SER A 564 -29.40 12.10 27.32
C SER A 564 -28.46 10.90 27.28
N LEU A 565 -28.93 9.80 26.68
CA LEU A 565 -28.19 8.55 26.55
C LEU A 565 -27.82 8.34 25.08
N GLU A 566 -26.53 8.20 24.80
CA GLU A 566 -25.96 7.97 23.49
C GLU A 566 -25.25 6.61 23.46
N CYS A 567 -25.39 5.85 22.37
CA CYS A 567 -24.76 4.54 22.22
C CYS A 567 -23.82 4.55 21.03
N HIS A 568 -22.57 4.15 21.27
CA HIS A 568 -21.54 4.07 20.23
C HIS A 568 -20.90 2.69 20.23
N SER A 569 -20.33 2.31 19.08
CA SER A 569 -19.44 1.15 19.04
C SER A 569 -18.24 1.39 19.94
N THR A 570 -17.92 0.41 20.79
CA THR A 570 -16.75 0.47 21.67
C THR A 570 -15.46 0.67 20.88
N ALA A 571 -15.35 0.05 19.70
CA ALA A 571 -14.20 0.21 18.82
C ALA A 571 -14.05 1.64 18.27
N VAL A 572 -15.17 2.31 17.96
CA VAL A 572 -15.18 3.70 17.47
C VAL A 572 -14.78 4.67 18.58
N LEU A 573 -15.28 4.47 19.80
CA LEU A 573 -14.87 5.28 20.95
C LEU A 573 -13.42 5.04 21.34
N GLN A 574 -12.94 3.80 21.28
CA GLN A 574 -11.53 3.49 21.48
C GLN A 574 -10.67 4.18 20.43
N ALA A 575 -11.06 4.13 19.14
CA ALA A 575 -10.37 4.85 18.09
C ALA A 575 -10.32 6.36 18.38
N ALA A 576 -11.45 6.97 18.73
CA ALA A 576 -11.50 8.39 19.12
C ALA A 576 -10.64 8.71 20.36
N PHE A 577 -10.60 7.82 21.35
CA PHE A 577 -9.74 7.94 22.53
C PHE A 577 -8.26 7.88 22.16
N TYR A 578 -7.86 6.91 21.34
CA TYR A 578 -6.49 6.78 20.86
C TYR A 578 -6.10 7.96 19.95
N GLU A 579 -6.99 8.43 19.10
CA GLU A 579 -6.80 9.61 18.25
C GLU A 579 -6.69 10.93 19.04
N GLY A 580 -7.02 10.92 20.33
CA GLY A 580 -6.98 12.11 21.20
C GLY A 580 -8.24 12.98 21.14
N ASN A 581 -9.27 12.53 20.41
CA ASN A 581 -10.56 13.21 20.26
C ASN A 581 -11.52 12.92 21.45
N LEU A 582 -11.14 11.99 22.32
CA LEU A 582 -11.89 11.58 23.50
C LEU A 582 -10.92 11.43 24.67
N GLU A 583 -11.15 12.15 25.77
CA GLU A 583 -10.28 12.14 26.95
C GLU A 583 -10.97 11.49 28.15
N VAL A 584 -10.28 10.63 28.88
CA VAL A 584 -10.81 10.08 30.14
C VAL A 584 -10.59 11.10 31.26
N LEU A 585 -11.66 11.50 31.91
CA LEU A 585 -11.64 12.43 33.04
C LEU A 585 -11.65 11.66 34.38
N PRO A 586 -10.90 12.12 35.39
CA PRO A 586 -11.23 11.79 36.78
C PRO A 586 -12.61 12.39 37.14
N VAL A 587 -13.29 11.80 38.12
CA VAL A 587 -14.64 12.23 38.56
C VAL A 587 -14.74 13.76 38.62
N PRO A 588 -15.61 14.41 37.81
CA PRO A 588 -15.63 15.86 37.68
C PRO A 588 -15.86 16.57 39.02
N ALA A 589 -15.06 17.60 39.32
CA ALA A 589 -15.10 18.33 40.60
C ALA A 589 -16.49 18.93 40.92
N TYR A 590 -17.29 19.27 39.90
CA TYR A 590 -18.64 19.79 40.09
C TYR A 590 -19.68 18.72 40.48
N LEU A 591 -19.41 17.43 40.23
CA LEU A 591 -20.24 16.30 40.64
C LEU A 591 -19.89 15.78 42.03
N GLN A 592 -18.69 16.07 42.54
CA GLN A 592 -18.35 15.80 43.95
C GLN A 592 -19.20 16.64 44.93
N LEU A 593 -19.79 17.75 44.47
CA LEU A 593 -20.71 18.58 45.24
C LEU A 593 -22.15 18.04 45.29
N LEU A 594 -22.49 17.03 44.49
CA LEU A 594 -23.81 16.39 44.46
C LEU A 594 -23.85 15.07 45.26
N ALA A 595 -22.72 14.64 45.80
CA ALA A 595 -22.59 13.42 46.61
C ALA A 595 -22.36 13.70 48.11
N SER A 596 -22.68 14.92 48.59
CA SER A 596 -22.69 15.30 50.01
C SER A 596 -24.10 15.48 50.55
#